data_AF-A0A9X2LJM9-F1
#
_entry.id   AF-A0A9X2LJM9-F1
#
_cell.length_a   1.000
_cell.length_b   1.000
_cell.length_c   1.000
_cell.angle_alpha   90.00
_cell.angle_beta   90.00
_cell.angle_gamma   90.00
#
_symmetry.space_group_name_H-M   'P 1'
#
loop_
_entity.id
_entity.type
_entity.pdbx_description
1 polymer ?
#
loop_
_entity_poly.entity_id
_entity_poly.type
_entity_poly.pdbx_seq_one_letter_code
_entity_poly.pdbx_strand_id
1 'polypeptide(L)'
;MSLCCQVCRAPLASGPQTKVGRPQKYCGTSCRQAAYRLRKNQKRSLWKDQKHETPGAPRPTPAEDPASGRPLPTTADDILGEIAKDVVEGARQLLRSVSDREAEAALRGALQVRACLDSLLAGLVARARYGGLTWGRISGLLDISEDTARHRYTETTILRRLRHHIRLDARQTLDSLFGAGELPEDPAQPPLPRHHNTGAAYNRLAPVLSMLARSSKMSLQQLSRTAGCSPSYLSRILSGERVPAWPLTERFALACQADPEVLRKLWETEQLRDKSTATPTDTSLALLPSDTHEVTSTDLLMKALHTQHVRAGQPTDLAIAVASQWRLHPEKVRNLLEGTSLPDWDDLQTLLHVLGGSIKYFKALWEAAAPNTPQPAAPAIPPASATAVAPDTEAYDTAVPRRLRPLPPEDSPPPAWGRIPAVPADPTTLGWHLTEEQPVLAEEELLLVLHDAKEQLQHICNLMEPSADQLPGSLPRLQQAHVHVSQLASRAKERTLYAKEGIKLLNGAGNCLFQIRTAVNRQRVFRKREEVDAFRSLYEPCIDNLRDARALAAQLLPSEQQSGTTRNRQPNSPHNRLHRLGTHAHSTRQPHALREWPEL
;
A
#
# COMPACT_ATOMS: atom_id res chain seq x y z
N MET A 1 -56.39 -5.36 8.30
CA MET A 1 -55.79 -4.10 7.79
C MET A 1 -54.81 -4.46 6.68
N SER A 2 -55.12 -4.12 5.43
CA SER A 2 -54.21 -4.40 4.30
C SER A 2 -52.95 -3.56 4.43
N LEU A 3 -51.78 -4.21 4.38
CA LEU A 3 -50.50 -3.52 4.44
C LEU A 3 -50.20 -2.89 3.08
N CYS A 4 -50.20 -1.56 3.00
CA CYS A 4 -49.83 -0.82 1.80
C CYS A 4 -48.35 -0.42 1.84
N CYS A 5 -47.72 -0.33 0.67
CA CYS A 5 -46.37 0.20 0.52
C CYS A 5 -46.30 1.64 1.06
N GLN A 6 -45.32 1.94 1.92
CA GLN A 6 -45.20 3.28 2.53
C GLN A 6 -44.91 4.42 1.53
N VAL A 7 -44.50 4.10 0.31
CA VAL A 7 -44.15 5.12 -0.71
C VAL A 7 -45.23 5.25 -1.77
N CYS A 8 -45.48 4.21 -2.56
CA CYS A 8 -46.45 4.27 -3.65
C CYS A 8 -47.88 3.89 -3.25
N ARG A 9 -48.11 3.51 -1.98
CA ARG A 9 -49.39 3.03 -1.44
C ARG A 9 -49.98 1.79 -2.14
N ALA A 10 -49.26 1.15 -3.05
CA ALA A 10 -49.70 -0.11 -3.65
C ALA A 10 -49.90 -1.18 -2.57
N PRO A 11 -50.96 -2.01 -2.67
CA PRO A 11 -51.19 -3.11 -1.74
C PRO A 11 -50.02 -4.09 -1.81
N LEU A 12 -49.45 -4.45 -0.65
CA LEU A 12 -48.40 -5.45 -0.59
C LEU A 12 -49.06 -6.83 -0.72
N ALA A 13 -48.59 -7.63 -1.68
CA ALA A 13 -49.10 -8.98 -1.88
C ALA A 13 -48.87 -9.81 -0.61
N SER A 14 -49.92 -10.02 0.18
CA SER A 14 -49.97 -11.01 1.25
C SER A 14 -50.06 -12.38 0.60
N GLY A 15 -48.93 -12.85 0.07
CA GLY A 15 -48.84 -14.20 -0.46
C GLY A 15 -49.16 -15.22 0.65
N PRO A 16 -49.85 -16.33 0.35
CA PRO A 16 -50.32 -17.31 1.34
C PRO A 16 -49.21 -18.13 2.03
N GLN A 17 -47.94 -17.76 1.85
CA GLN A 17 -46.81 -18.38 2.53
C GLN A 17 -45.97 -17.31 3.22
N THR A 18 -46.36 -16.99 4.46
CA THR A 18 -45.58 -16.17 5.38
C THR A 18 -44.30 -16.93 5.77
N LYS A 19 -43.26 -16.81 4.94
CA LYS A 19 -41.89 -17.13 5.37
C LYS A 19 -41.59 -16.25 6.60
N VAL A 20 -41.26 -16.89 7.72
CA VAL A 20 -40.95 -16.26 9.02
C VAL A 20 -39.86 -15.20 8.82
N GLY A 21 -40.27 -13.94 8.76
CA GLY A 21 -39.39 -12.82 8.40
C GLY A 21 -40.06 -11.48 8.66
N ARG A 22 -39.24 -10.43 8.80
CA ARG A 22 -39.71 -9.06 9.08
C ARG A 22 -40.72 -8.62 8.00
N PRO A 23 -41.90 -8.08 8.38
CA PRO A 23 -42.93 -7.69 7.42
C PRO A 23 -42.37 -6.69 6.39
N GLN A 24 -42.64 -6.95 5.11
CA GLN A 24 -42.22 -6.06 4.03
C GLN A 24 -42.92 -4.70 4.20
N LYS A 25 -42.14 -3.60 4.18
CA LYS A 25 -42.65 -2.22 4.24
C LYS A 25 -42.81 -1.56 2.86
N TYR A 26 -42.25 -2.18 1.82
CA TYR A 26 -42.14 -1.61 0.47
C TYR A 26 -42.40 -2.70 -0.55
N CYS A 27 -43.09 -2.37 -1.65
CA CYS A 27 -43.43 -3.32 -2.71
C CYS A 27 -42.23 -3.73 -3.59
N GLY A 28 -41.10 -3.03 -3.48
CA GLY A 28 -39.91 -3.31 -4.27
C GLY A 28 -38.71 -2.43 -3.92
N THR A 29 -37.60 -2.68 -4.60
CA THR A 29 -36.33 -1.94 -4.45
C THR A 29 -36.48 -0.46 -4.78
N SER A 30 -37.24 -0.12 -5.83
CA SER A 30 -37.53 1.28 -6.22
C SER A 30 -38.21 2.06 -5.08
N CYS A 31 -39.29 1.52 -4.49
CA CYS A 31 -39.95 2.17 -3.35
C CYS A 31 -39.07 2.23 -2.09
N ARG A 32 -38.21 1.22 -1.85
CA ARG A 32 -37.24 1.27 -0.74
C ARG A 32 -36.23 2.41 -0.95
N GLN A 33 -35.72 2.60 -2.16
CA GLN A 33 -34.78 3.68 -2.48
C GLN A 33 -35.45 5.06 -2.41
N ALA A 34 -36.69 5.18 -2.89
CA ALA A 34 -37.47 6.41 -2.77
C ALA A 34 -37.73 6.81 -1.30
N ALA A 35 -38.08 5.83 -0.45
CA ALA A 35 -38.22 6.06 1.00
C ALA A 35 -36.90 6.55 1.64
N TYR A 36 -35.76 6.01 1.20
CA TYR A 36 -34.44 6.45 1.67
C TYR A 36 -34.15 7.90 1.25
N ARG A 37 -34.44 8.28 0.00
CA ARG A 37 -34.29 9.66 -0.50
C ARG A 37 -35.17 10.64 0.29
N LEU A 38 -36.42 10.29 0.56
CA LEU A 38 -37.34 11.11 1.37
C LEU A 38 -36.80 11.38 2.78
N ARG A 39 -36.30 10.35 3.48
CA ARG A 39 -35.71 10.54 4.82
C ARG A 39 -34.44 11.38 4.79
N LYS A 40 -33.60 11.22 3.76
CA LYS A 40 -32.38 12.01 3.59
C LYS A 40 -32.70 13.49 3.36
N ASN A 41 -33.74 13.79 2.58
CA ASN A 41 -34.21 15.15 2.34
C ASN A 41 -34.84 15.78 3.60
N GLN A 42 -35.64 15.03 4.36
CA GLN A 42 -36.19 15.50 5.64
C GLN A 42 -35.09 15.83 6.67
N LYS A 43 -34.03 15.01 6.76
CA LYS A 43 -32.88 15.34 7.62
C LYS A 43 -32.17 16.61 7.17
N ARG A 44 -32.08 16.85 5.86
CA ARG A 44 -31.52 18.09 5.30
C ARG A 44 -32.36 19.32 5.59
N SER A 45 -33.70 19.22 5.58
CA SER A 45 -34.57 20.36 5.91
C SER A 45 -34.52 20.69 7.41
N LEU A 46 -34.58 19.67 8.28
CA LEU A 46 -34.49 19.86 9.73
C LEU A 46 -33.18 20.54 10.16
N TRP A 47 -32.07 20.21 9.51
CA TRP A 47 -30.79 20.90 9.75
C TRP A 47 -30.75 22.34 9.22
N LYS A 48 -31.58 22.68 8.24
CA LYS A 48 -31.65 24.03 7.67
C LYS A 48 -32.49 24.95 8.55
N ASP A 49 -33.59 24.43 9.10
CA ASP A 49 -34.49 25.18 9.98
C ASP A 49 -33.87 25.42 11.36
N GLN A 50 -33.10 24.44 11.88
CA GLN A 50 -32.41 24.58 13.17
C GLN A 50 -31.29 25.64 13.18
N LYS A 51 -30.95 26.21 12.01
CA LYS A 51 -29.93 27.26 11.89
C LYS A 51 -30.52 28.69 11.83
N HIS A 52 -31.85 28.84 11.76
CA HIS A 52 -32.50 30.14 11.59
C HIS A 52 -33.26 30.68 12.81
N GLU A 53 -33.32 29.95 13.92
CA GLU A 53 -33.98 30.43 15.15
C GLU A 53 -32.98 30.55 16.30
N THR A 54 -32.34 31.71 16.41
CA THR A 54 -31.85 32.24 17.70
C THR A 54 -31.95 33.76 17.66
N PRO A 55 -33.05 34.36 18.15
CA PRO A 55 -33.16 35.81 18.26
C PRO A 55 -32.50 36.29 19.56
N GLY A 56 -31.52 37.20 19.43
CA GLY A 56 -31.21 38.20 20.44
C GLY A 56 -30.37 37.76 21.65
N ALA A 57 -29.04 37.84 21.52
CA ALA A 57 -28.16 38.14 22.65
C ALA A 57 -27.28 39.36 22.27
N PRO A 58 -27.13 40.37 23.15
CA PRO A 58 -26.44 41.61 22.83
C PRO A 58 -24.94 41.37 22.67
N ARG A 59 -24.40 41.93 21.59
CA ARG A 59 -23.00 41.88 21.17
C ARG A 59 -22.15 42.78 22.08
N PRO A 60 -21.13 42.28 22.79
CA PRO A 60 -20.18 43.15 23.46
C PRO A 60 -19.30 43.86 22.43
N THR A 61 -19.05 45.14 22.66
CA THR A 61 -18.18 46.02 21.88
C THR A 61 -16.74 45.49 21.87
N PRO A 62 -16.01 45.64 20.74
CA PRO A 62 -14.63 45.20 20.65
C PRO A 62 -13.72 46.18 21.38
N ALA A 63 -13.10 45.72 22.47
CA ALA A 63 -11.93 46.36 23.04
C ALA A 63 -10.73 46.10 22.11
N GLU A 64 -9.92 47.14 21.94
CA GLU A 64 -8.72 47.17 21.11
C GLU A 64 -7.66 46.23 21.70
N ASP A 65 -7.30 45.18 20.95
CA ASP A 65 -6.17 44.32 21.26
C ASP A 65 -4.87 44.86 20.64
N PRO A 66 -3.76 44.85 21.39
CA PRO A 66 -2.47 45.34 20.93
C PRO A 66 -1.74 44.31 20.05
N ALA A 67 -1.07 44.81 19.02
CA ALA A 67 0.02 44.18 18.26
C ALA A 67 -0.23 42.78 17.66
N SER A 68 -0.79 42.79 16.44
CA SER A 68 -0.84 41.65 15.53
C SER A 68 0.56 41.12 15.17
N GLY A 69 1.04 40.11 15.88
CA GLY A 69 2.13 39.26 15.43
C GLY A 69 1.69 38.48 14.19
N ARG A 70 2.15 38.90 13.01
CA ARG A 70 1.90 38.18 11.76
C ARG A 70 2.50 36.78 11.89
N PRO A 71 1.71 35.68 11.80
CA PRO A 71 2.26 34.34 11.90
C PRO A 71 3.30 34.14 10.79
N LEU A 72 4.48 33.63 11.14
CA LEU A 72 5.52 33.36 10.16
C LEU A 72 4.98 32.42 9.07
N PRO A 73 5.28 32.67 7.78
CA PRO A 73 4.89 31.78 6.71
C PRO A 73 5.44 30.38 7.01
N THR A 74 4.53 29.41 7.07
CA THR A 74 4.91 28.00 7.20
C THR A 74 5.44 27.52 5.85
N THR A 75 6.37 26.58 5.86
CA THR A 75 6.94 25.96 4.64
C THR A 75 5.86 25.43 3.69
N ALA A 76 4.70 25.00 4.22
CA ALA A 76 3.57 24.60 3.39
C ALA A 76 2.86 25.75 2.66
N ASP A 77 2.80 26.95 3.24
CA ASP A 77 2.20 28.09 2.57
C ASP A 77 3.06 28.58 1.41
N ASP A 78 4.39 28.48 1.53
CA ASP A 78 5.31 28.73 0.43
C ASP A 78 5.13 27.71 -0.70
N ILE A 79 5.03 26.43 -0.35
CA ILE A 79 4.71 25.32 -1.27
C ILE A 79 3.41 25.58 -2.04
N LEU A 80 2.32 25.92 -1.34
CA LEU A 80 1.04 26.22 -1.98
C LEU A 80 1.12 27.49 -2.83
N GLY A 81 1.91 28.47 -2.39
CA GLY A 81 2.21 29.70 -3.13
C GLY A 81 2.91 29.42 -4.47
N GLU A 82 3.92 28.55 -4.49
CA GLU A 82 4.61 28.16 -5.71
C GLU A 82 3.68 27.43 -6.69
N ILE A 83 2.89 26.46 -6.23
CA ILE A 83 1.91 25.77 -7.10
C ILE A 83 0.88 26.77 -7.66
N ALA A 84 0.44 27.74 -6.86
CA ALA A 84 -0.49 28.76 -7.33
C ALA A 84 0.13 29.66 -8.41
N LYS A 85 1.43 30.02 -8.29
CA LYS A 85 2.16 30.74 -9.35
C LYS A 85 2.25 29.92 -10.63
N ASP A 86 2.52 28.61 -10.53
CA ASP A 86 2.59 27.70 -11.68
C ASP A 86 1.24 27.60 -12.41
N VAL A 87 0.13 27.55 -11.67
CA VAL A 87 -1.22 27.57 -12.25
C VAL A 87 -1.45 28.86 -13.05
N VAL A 88 -1.09 30.02 -12.48
CA VAL A 88 -1.26 31.32 -13.14
C VAL A 88 -0.40 31.42 -14.39
N GLU A 89 0.86 31.00 -14.34
CA GLU A 89 1.74 31.07 -15.50
C GLU A 89 1.33 30.08 -16.59
N GLY A 90 0.95 28.86 -16.22
CA GLY A 90 0.39 27.87 -17.15
C GLY A 90 -0.89 28.37 -17.83
N ALA A 91 -1.77 29.07 -17.10
CA ALA A 91 -2.97 29.67 -17.69
C ALA A 91 -2.64 30.79 -18.70
N ARG A 92 -1.63 31.62 -18.42
CA ARG A 92 -1.14 32.64 -19.37
C ARG A 92 -0.54 32.01 -20.61
N GLN A 93 0.26 30.95 -20.45
CA GLN A 93 0.83 30.20 -21.57
C GLN A 93 -0.26 29.54 -22.42
N LEU A 94 -1.27 28.96 -21.77
CA LEU A 94 -2.44 28.41 -22.44
C LEU A 94 -3.15 29.47 -23.28
N LEU A 95 -3.43 30.64 -22.72
CA LEU A 95 -4.08 31.75 -23.45
C LEU A 95 -3.28 32.17 -24.70
N ARG A 96 -1.94 32.22 -24.59
CA ARG A 96 -1.06 32.47 -25.75
C ARG A 96 -1.16 31.35 -26.79
N SER A 97 -1.14 30.09 -26.35
CA SER A 97 -1.20 28.92 -27.25
C SER A 97 -2.55 28.71 -27.94
N VAL A 98 -3.66 29.14 -27.32
CA VAL A 98 -5.01 29.05 -27.93
C VAL A 98 -5.14 29.98 -29.14
N SER A 99 -4.33 31.04 -29.20
CA SER A 99 -4.27 31.93 -30.36
C SER A 99 -3.39 31.38 -31.49
N ASP A 100 -2.59 30.35 -31.22
CA ASP A 100 -1.75 29.68 -32.20
C ASP A 100 -2.54 28.59 -32.95
N ARG A 101 -2.09 28.20 -34.15
CA ARG A 101 -2.75 27.17 -34.98
C ARG A 101 -2.51 25.74 -34.47
N GLU A 102 -1.66 25.56 -33.46
CA GLU A 102 -1.32 24.26 -32.88
C GLU A 102 -2.31 23.84 -31.76
N ALA A 103 -3.49 23.38 -32.15
CA ALA A 103 -4.54 22.95 -31.22
C ALA A 103 -4.07 21.87 -30.20
N GLU A 104 -3.11 21.04 -30.59
CA GLU A 104 -2.57 19.98 -29.73
C GLU A 104 -1.72 20.55 -28.58
N ALA A 105 -0.91 21.59 -28.84
CA ALA A 105 -0.12 22.25 -27.81
C ALA A 105 -1.02 22.94 -26.77
N ALA A 106 -2.09 23.60 -27.24
CA ALA A 106 -3.09 24.20 -26.36
C ALA A 106 -3.81 23.15 -25.50
N LEU A 107 -4.17 21.98 -26.06
CA LEU A 107 -4.80 20.90 -25.30
C LEU A 107 -3.86 20.34 -24.22
N ARG A 108 -2.58 20.09 -24.56
CA ARG A 108 -1.58 19.66 -23.57
C ARG A 108 -1.41 20.69 -22.46
N GLY A 109 -1.33 21.98 -22.80
CA GLY A 109 -1.28 23.07 -21.83
C GLY A 109 -2.48 23.09 -20.89
N ALA A 110 -3.70 22.88 -21.42
CA ALA A 110 -4.91 22.83 -20.62
C ALA A 110 -4.92 21.66 -19.63
N LEU A 111 -4.45 20.48 -20.06
CA LEU A 111 -4.32 19.31 -19.18
C LEU A 111 -3.28 19.54 -18.07
N GLN A 112 -2.17 20.21 -18.38
CA GLN A 112 -1.14 20.56 -17.40
C GLN A 112 -1.67 21.54 -16.35
N VAL A 113 -2.34 22.62 -16.77
CA VAL A 113 -2.97 23.59 -15.85
C VAL A 113 -3.99 22.90 -14.95
N ARG A 114 -4.80 22.00 -15.50
CA ARG A 114 -5.74 21.20 -14.71
C ARG A 114 -5.04 20.33 -13.67
N ALA A 115 -3.93 19.67 -14.02
CA ALA A 115 -3.16 18.86 -13.08
C ALA A 115 -2.60 19.71 -11.92
N CYS A 116 -2.05 20.90 -12.22
CA CYS A 116 -1.57 21.83 -11.19
C CYS A 116 -2.72 22.29 -10.27
N LEU A 117 -3.88 22.62 -10.83
CA LEU A 117 -5.08 22.98 -10.06
C LEU A 117 -5.55 21.84 -9.14
N ASP A 118 -5.54 20.60 -9.62
CA ASP A 118 -5.90 19.41 -8.84
C ASP A 118 -4.96 19.17 -7.65
N SER A 119 -3.68 19.53 -7.80
CA SER A 119 -2.66 19.46 -6.75
C SER A 119 -2.78 20.60 -5.75
N LEU A 120 -3.01 21.84 -6.22
CA LEU A 120 -3.30 23.00 -5.37
C LEU A 120 -4.54 22.74 -4.51
N LEU A 121 -5.61 22.22 -5.11
CA LEU A 121 -6.84 21.88 -4.42
C LEU A 121 -6.61 20.82 -3.34
N ALA A 122 -5.82 19.79 -3.63
CA ALA A 122 -5.48 18.76 -2.65
C ALA A 122 -4.70 19.35 -1.45
N GLY A 123 -3.76 20.25 -1.72
CA GLY A 123 -3.01 20.98 -0.69
C GLY A 123 -3.89 21.89 0.16
N LEU A 124 -4.81 22.64 -0.46
CA LEU A 124 -5.78 23.48 0.26
C LEU A 124 -6.75 22.66 1.12
N VAL A 125 -7.16 21.47 0.65
CA VAL A 125 -7.97 20.54 1.45
C VAL A 125 -7.19 20.04 2.67
N ALA A 126 -5.90 19.69 2.53
CA ALA A 126 -5.05 19.36 3.67
C ALA A 126 -4.97 20.53 4.65
N ARG A 127 -4.60 21.73 4.19
CA ARG A 127 -4.53 22.94 5.02
C ARG A 127 -5.85 23.19 5.78
N ALA A 128 -6.99 23.09 5.10
CA ALA A 128 -8.31 23.24 5.73
C ALA A 128 -8.56 22.18 6.81
N ARG A 129 -8.17 20.91 6.57
CA ARG A 129 -8.29 19.84 7.56
C ARG A 129 -7.43 20.09 8.80
N TYR A 130 -6.19 20.55 8.62
CA TYR A 130 -5.29 20.91 9.72
C TYR A 130 -5.76 22.16 10.48
N GLY A 131 -6.40 23.10 9.79
CA GLY A 131 -7.13 24.22 10.40
C GLY A 131 -8.46 23.83 11.07
N GLY A 132 -8.76 22.54 11.23
CA GLY A 132 -9.94 22.07 11.96
C GLY A 132 -11.25 22.02 11.17
N LEU A 133 -11.26 22.27 9.85
CA LEU A 133 -12.49 22.18 9.07
C LEU A 133 -12.96 20.73 8.97
N THR A 134 -14.27 20.53 9.18
CA THR A 134 -14.91 19.22 9.08
C THR A 134 -15.07 18.81 7.61
N TRP A 135 -15.07 17.50 7.36
CA TRP A 135 -15.28 16.95 6.02
C TRP A 135 -16.60 17.40 5.39
N GLY A 136 -17.67 17.55 6.18
CA GLY A 136 -18.95 18.06 5.67
C GLY A 136 -18.88 19.48 5.13
N ARG A 137 -18.05 20.36 5.73
CA ARG A 137 -17.84 21.73 5.22
C ARG A 137 -16.97 21.72 3.96
N ILE A 138 -15.89 20.94 3.97
CA ILE A 138 -15.00 20.79 2.81
C ILE A 138 -15.77 20.22 1.62
N SER A 139 -16.56 19.16 1.82
CA SER A 139 -17.36 18.55 0.76
C SER A 139 -18.44 19.49 0.24
N GLY A 140 -19.02 20.32 1.11
CA GLY A 140 -19.97 21.37 0.71
C GLY A 140 -19.34 22.46 -0.16
N LEU A 141 -18.08 22.84 0.09
CA LEU A 141 -17.34 23.79 -0.74
C LEU A 141 -16.95 23.21 -2.11
N LEU A 142 -16.68 21.90 -2.15
CA LEU A 142 -16.28 21.18 -3.36
C LEU A 142 -17.47 20.64 -4.18
N ASP A 143 -18.70 20.83 -3.70
CA ASP A 143 -19.93 20.23 -4.24
C ASP A 143 -19.84 18.71 -4.48
N ILE A 144 -19.19 18.00 -3.55
CA ILE A 144 -19.10 16.53 -3.55
C ILE A 144 -19.69 15.95 -2.27
N SER A 145 -19.96 14.64 -2.27
CA SER A 145 -20.38 13.97 -1.05
C SER A 145 -19.23 13.88 -0.04
N GLU A 146 -19.55 13.91 1.26
CA GLU A 146 -18.55 13.81 2.34
C GLU A 146 -17.70 12.53 2.22
N ASP A 147 -18.33 11.42 1.86
CA ASP A 147 -17.66 10.13 1.69
C ASP A 147 -16.69 10.16 0.50
N THR A 148 -17.09 10.80 -0.60
CA THR A 148 -16.22 11.04 -1.77
C THR A 148 -15.04 11.93 -1.40
N ALA A 149 -15.25 12.99 -0.61
CA ALA A 149 -14.16 13.86 -0.16
C ALA A 149 -13.14 13.09 0.68
N ARG A 150 -13.60 12.26 1.63
CA ARG A 150 -12.72 11.43 2.48
C ARG A 150 -11.90 10.42 1.67
N HIS A 151 -12.52 9.77 0.68
CA HIS A 151 -11.83 8.78 -0.16
C HIS A 151 -10.91 9.42 -1.21
N ARG A 152 -11.31 10.57 -1.77
CA ARG A 152 -10.52 11.28 -2.81
C ARG A 152 -9.31 11.99 -2.23
N TYR A 153 -9.45 12.59 -1.05
CA TYR A 153 -8.42 13.39 -0.39
C TYR A 153 -7.86 12.68 0.85
N THR A 154 -7.40 11.44 0.67
CA THR A 154 -6.59 10.77 1.70
C THR A 154 -5.22 11.42 1.79
N GLU A 155 -4.57 11.33 2.95
CA GLU A 155 -3.22 11.87 3.18
C GLU A 155 -2.23 11.39 2.11
N THR A 156 -2.23 10.09 1.81
CA THR A 156 -1.37 9.50 0.76
C THR A 156 -1.64 10.09 -0.63
N THR A 157 -2.92 10.30 -1.00
CA THR A 157 -3.27 10.89 -2.28
C THR A 157 -2.86 12.36 -2.35
N ILE A 158 -3.00 13.12 -1.27
CA ILE A 158 -2.60 14.53 -1.21
C ILE A 158 -1.08 14.64 -1.34
N LEU A 159 -0.30 13.89 -0.53
CA LEU A 159 1.16 13.90 -0.61
C LEU A 159 1.66 13.48 -1.99
N ARG A 160 1.05 12.45 -2.60
CA ARG A 160 1.39 12.02 -3.96
C ARG A 160 1.16 13.12 -4.99
N ARG A 161 0.07 13.88 -4.88
CA ARG A 161 -0.23 15.00 -5.78
C ARG A 161 0.75 16.15 -5.59
N LEU A 162 1.04 16.53 -4.35
CA LEU A 162 2.00 17.60 -4.04
C LEU A 162 3.43 17.26 -4.52
N ARG A 163 3.86 16.00 -4.36
CA ARG A 163 5.16 15.49 -4.84
C ARG A 163 5.35 15.57 -6.36
N HIS A 164 4.27 15.63 -7.12
CA HIS A 164 4.38 15.72 -8.58
C HIS A 164 4.86 17.11 -9.05
N HIS A 165 4.59 18.14 -8.26
CA HIS A 165 4.93 19.53 -8.59
C HIS A 165 6.11 20.06 -7.78
N ILE A 166 6.33 19.50 -6.59
CA ILE A 166 7.40 19.93 -5.68
C ILE A 166 8.25 18.73 -5.33
N ARG A 167 9.58 18.91 -5.35
CA ARG A 167 10.56 17.92 -4.86
C ARG A 167 10.46 17.79 -3.34
N LEU A 168 9.34 17.27 -2.84
CA LEU A 168 9.17 16.93 -1.43
C LEU A 168 9.88 15.60 -1.15
N ASP A 169 10.59 15.53 -0.02
CA ASP A 169 11.22 14.28 0.40
C ASP A 169 10.17 13.19 0.64
N ALA A 170 10.53 11.95 0.29
CA ALA A 170 9.65 10.78 0.45
C ALA A 170 9.21 10.55 1.92
N ARG A 171 9.92 11.13 2.89
CA ARG A 171 9.69 11.00 4.33
C ARG A 171 8.74 12.06 4.92
N GLN A 172 8.39 13.10 4.18
CA GLN A 172 7.51 14.16 4.69
C GLN A 172 6.06 13.67 4.81
N THR A 173 5.44 14.00 5.95
CA THR A 173 4.03 13.75 6.28
C THR A 173 3.23 15.04 6.19
N LEU A 174 1.89 14.98 6.09
CA LEU A 174 1.11 16.22 6.09
C LEU A 174 1.22 16.98 7.41
N ASP A 175 1.48 16.25 8.50
CA ASP A 175 1.71 16.84 9.82
C ASP A 175 2.99 17.68 9.85
N SER A 176 4.07 17.20 9.21
CA SER A 176 5.30 18.00 9.07
C SER A 176 5.15 19.24 8.18
N LEU A 177 4.18 19.23 7.26
CA LEU A 177 3.93 20.34 6.34
C LEU A 177 2.98 21.38 6.93
N PHE A 178 1.84 20.94 7.46
CA PHE A 178 0.74 21.80 7.89
C PHE A 178 0.54 21.84 9.41
N GLY A 179 1.23 20.97 10.16
CA GLY A 179 1.26 21.05 11.61
C GLY A 179 1.94 22.34 12.01
N ALA A 180 1.16 23.27 12.55
CA ALA A 180 1.73 24.45 13.20
C ALA A 180 2.70 23.95 14.26
N GLY A 181 3.96 24.40 14.19
CA GLY A 181 4.91 24.23 15.29
C GLY A 181 4.19 24.60 16.59
N GLU A 182 4.32 23.74 17.60
CA GLU A 182 3.61 23.79 18.87
C GLU A 182 3.41 25.24 19.34
N LEU A 183 2.17 25.74 19.20
CA LEU A 183 1.76 26.93 19.93
C LEU A 183 1.88 26.60 21.43
N PRO A 184 2.41 27.52 22.26
CA PRO A 184 2.46 27.33 23.71
C PRO A 184 1.09 26.92 24.23
N GLU A 185 1.01 25.75 24.87
CA GLU A 185 -0.25 25.18 25.35
C GLU A 185 -0.94 26.12 26.34
N ASP A 186 -2.17 26.51 25.99
CA ASP A 186 -3.10 27.19 26.90
C ASP A 186 -3.60 26.17 27.95
N PRO A 187 -3.33 26.37 29.26
CA PRO A 187 -3.50 25.34 30.30
C PRO A 187 -4.96 24.95 30.62
N ALA A 188 -5.95 25.42 29.86
CA ALA A 188 -7.37 25.27 30.20
C ALA A 188 -8.15 24.20 29.42
N GLN A 189 -7.55 23.47 28.46
CA GLN A 189 -8.24 22.40 27.74
C GLN A 189 -7.70 21.01 28.07
N PRO A 190 -8.53 20.06 28.55
CA PRO A 190 -8.12 18.67 28.70
C PRO A 190 -7.87 18.06 27.31
N PRO A 191 -6.66 17.57 27.01
CA PRO A 191 -6.31 17.09 25.68
C PRO A 191 -7.09 15.82 25.34
N LEU A 192 -7.73 15.81 24.16
CA LEU A 192 -8.25 14.57 23.58
C LEU A 192 -7.06 13.67 23.19
N PRO A 193 -7.10 12.35 23.48
CA PRO A 193 -5.95 11.47 23.26
C PRO A 193 -5.56 11.41 21.78
N ARG A 194 -4.43 12.02 21.43
CA ARG A 194 -3.77 11.83 20.13
C ARG A 194 -3.11 10.45 20.18
N HIS A 195 -3.76 9.46 19.56
CA HIS A 195 -3.20 8.11 19.48
C HIS A 195 -2.09 8.10 18.42
N HIS A 196 -0.84 8.14 18.89
CA HIS A 196 0.35 7.94 18.06
C HIS A 196 0.28 6.56 17.38
N ASN A 197 0.61 6.50 16.09
CA ASN A 197 0.74 5.24 15.36
C ASN A 197 1.99 4.51 15.89
N THR A 198 1.86 3.80 17.00
CA THR A 198 2.84 2.82 17.45
C THR A 198 2.97 1.76 16.35
N GLY A 199 4.20 1.52 15.89
CA GLY A 199 4.46 0.52 14.85
C GLY A 199 3.89 -0.84 15.25
N ALA A 200 3.28 -1.55 14.28
CA ALA A 200 2.58 -2.82 14.46
C ALA A 200 3.40 -3.94 15.15
N ALA A 201 4.73 -3.78 15.27
CA ALA A 201 5.64 -4.76 15.83
C ALA A 201 5.53 -4.95 17.37
N TYR A 202 4.76 -4.13 18.10
CA TYR A 202 4.89 -4.08 19.56
C TYR A 202 3.68 -4.50 20.39
N ASN A 203 2.51 -4.69 19.79
CA ASN A 203 1.32 -5.02 20.55
C ASN A 203 1.28 -6.53 20.86
N ARG A 204 1.71 -6.97 22.06
CA ARG A 204 1.67 -8.40 22.45
C ARG A 204 0.25 -8.95 22.55
N LEU A 205 -0.74 -8.07 22.69
CA LEU A 205 -2.14 -8.45 22.65
C LEU A 205 -2.54 -8.95 21.26
N ALA A 206 -1.97 -8.41 20.18
CA ALA A 206 -2.41 -8.71 18.81
C ALA A 206 -2.18 -10.17 18.37
N PRO A 207 -1.03 -10.81 18.64
CA PRO A 207 -0.84 -12.25 18.41
C PRO A 207 -1.83 -13.12 19.20
N VAL A 208 -2.08 -12.77 20.47
CA VAL A 208 -3.02 -13.50 21.34
C VAL A 208 -4.45 -13.36 20.81
N LEU A 209 -4.89 -12.15 20.48
CA LEU A 209 -6.21 -11.92 19.87
C LEU A 209 -6.34 -12.60 18.51
N SER A 210 -5.28 -12.62 17.70
CA SER A 210 -5.26 -13.31 16.41
C SER A 210 -5.35 -14.83 16.56
N MET A 211 -4.69 -15.40 17.55
CA MET A 211 -4.80 -16.81 17.91
C MET A 211 -6.21 -17.15 18.39
N LEU A 212 -6.78 -16.34 19.27
CA LEU A 212 -8.16 -16.48 19.75
C LEU A 212 -9.17 -16.40 18.59
N ALA A 213 -9.02 -15.42 17.69
CA ALA A 213 -9.85 -15.29 16.50
C ALA A 213 -9.84 -16.57 15.65
N ARG A 214 -8.66 -17.15 15.40
CA ARG A 214 -8.53 -18.41 14.64
C ARG A 214 -9.16 -19.60 15.37
N SER A 215 -8.98 -19.68 16.69
CA SER A 215 -9.54 -20.77 17.50
C SER A 215 -11.07 -20.76 17.57
N SER A 216 -11.69 -19.57 17.47
CA SER A 216 -13.14 -19.38 17.54
C SER A 216 -13.91 -20.00 16.35
N LYS A 217 -13.21 -20.32 15.24
CA LYS A 217 -13.79 -20.74 13.95
C LYS A 217 -14.82 -19.78 13.35
N MET A 218 -14.97 -18.56 13.90
CA MET A 218 -15.86 -17.53 13.36
C MET A 218 -15.16 -16.76 12.23
N SER A 219 -15.92 -16.36 11.21
CA SER A 219 -15.38 -15.41 10.22
C SER A 219 -15.10 -14.05 10.88
N LEU A 220 -14.12 -13.31 10.38
CA LEU A 220 -13.77 -11.98 10.90
C LEU A 220 -14.97 -11.02 10.94
N GLN A 221 -15.89 -11.12 9.97
CA GLN A 221 -17.12 -10.32 9.93
C GLN A 221 -18.13 -10.71 11.02
N GLN A 222 -18.26 -12.01 11.33
CA GLN A 222 -19.10 -12.46 12.43
C GLN A 222 -18.51 -12.01 13.75
N LEU A 223 -17.21 -12.21 13.93
CA LEU A 223 -16.49 -11.83 15.14
C LEU A 223 -16.58 -10.32 15.41
N SER A 224 -16.42 -9.49 14.38
CA SER A 224 -16.56 -8.03 14.54
C SER A 224 -17.99 -7.62 14.91
N ARG A 225 -19.02 -8.28 14.35
CA ARG A 225 -20.41 -8.03 14.70
C ARG A 225 -20.70 -8.42 16.16
N THR A 226 -20.22 -9.58 16.60
CA THR A 226 -20.40 -10.06 17.98
C THR A 226 -19.65 -9.17 18.97
N ALA A 227 -18.42 -8.76 18.64
CA ALA A 227 -17.63 -7.84 19.46
C ALA A 227 -18.13 -6.38 19.39
N GLY A 228 -19.05 -6.05 18.48
CA GLY A 228 -19.62 -4.72 18.31
C GLY A 228 -18.63 -3.68 17.77
N CYS A 229 -17.79 -4.07 16.80
CA CYS A 229 -16.84 -3.19 16.11
C CYS A 229 -16.87 -3.40 14.58
N SER A 230 -16.29 -2.46 13.82
CA SER A 230 -16.23 -2.60 12.36
C SER A 230 -15.18 -3.65 11.95
N PRO A 231 -15.39 -4.40 10.86
CA PRO A 231 -14.43 -5.41 10.40
C PRO A 231 -13.04 -4.82 10.12
N SER A 232 -12.99 -3.62 9.52
CA SER A 232 -11.73 -2.91 9.26
C SER A 232 -11.01 -2.52 10.54
N TYR A 233 -11.74 -2.07 11.57
CA TYR A 233 -11.12 -1.72 12.86
C TYR A 233 -10.59 -2.97 13.57
N LEU A 234 -11.34 -4.08 13.53
CA LEU A 234 -10.90 -5.35 14.09
C LEU A 234 -9.64 -5.86 13.39
N SER A 235 -9.57 -5.75 12.06
CA SER A 235 -8.37 -6.13 11.29
C SER A 235 -7.13 -5.37 11.76
N ARG A 236 -7.26 -4.09 12.11
CA ARG A 236 -6.15 -3.26 12.63
C ARG A 236 -5.73 -3.64 14.05
N ILE A 237 -6.67 -4.08 14.88
CA ILE A 237 -6.37 -4.61 16.20
C ILE A 237 -5.60 -5.93 16.09
N LEU A 238 -6.07 -6.83 15.22
CA LEU A 238 -5.44 -8.13 15.02
C LEU A 238 -4.06 -8.03 14.36
N SER A 239 -3.81 -7.01 13.53
CA SER A 239 -2.49 -6.72 12.97
C SER A 239 -1.54 -6.01 13.94
N GLY A 240 -2.02 -5.60 15.11
CA GLY A 240 -1.22 -4.84 16.09
C GLY A 240 -1.06 -3.37 15.76
N GLU A 241 -1.73 -2.85 14.72
CA GLU A 241 -1.73 -1.42 14.37
C GLU A 241 -2.46 -0.58 15.42
N ARG A 242 -3.39 -1.18 16.19
CA ARG A 242 -4.14 -0.48 17.25
C ARG A 242 -4.29 -1.33 18.50
N VAL A 243 -4.15 -0.69 19.66
CA VAL A 243 -4.55 -1.26 20.96
C VAL A 243 -6.04 -0.96 21.19
N PRO A 244 -6.89 -1.99 21.38
CA PRO A 244 -8.31 -1.79 21.67
C PRO A 244 -8.52 -1.24 23.09
N ALA A 245 -9.65 -0.58 23.33
CA ALA A 245 -10.08 -0.27 24.70
C ALA A 245 -10.54 -1.54 25.44
N TRP A 246 -10.42 -1.56 26.78
CA TRP A 246 -10.79 -2.71 27.61
C TRP A 246 -12.20 -3.28 27.34
N PRO A 247 -13.28 -2.45 27.23
CA PRO A 247 -14.62 -2.98 26.95
C PRO A 247 -14.76 -3.66 25.59
N LEU A 248 -13.85 -3.39 24.65
CA LEU A 248 -13.80 -4.10 23.37
C LEU A 248 -13.04 -5.42 23.51
N THR A 249 -11.91 -5.43 24.22
CA THR A 249 -11.13 -6.65 24.51
C THR A 249 -11.96 -7.68 25.27
N GLU A 250 -12.72 -7.24 26.28
CA GLU A 250 -13.64 -8.08 27.04
C GLU A 250 -14.73 -8.70 26.16
N ARG A 251 -15.44 -7.89 25.35
CA ARG A 251 -16.45 -8.40 24.41
C ARG A 251 -15.86 -9.35 23.37
N PHE A 252 -14.63 -9.10 22.95
CA PHE A 252 -13.90 -9.98 22.03
C PHE A 252 -13.55 -11.33 22.71
N ALA A 253 -13.12 -11.30 23.97
CA ALA A 253 -12.86 -12.50 24.78
C ALA A 253 -14.11 -13.37 24.90
N LEU A 254 -15.23 -12.75 25.29
CA LEU A 254 -16.53 -13.42 25.42
C LEU A 254 -17.00 -14.01 24.07
N ALA A 255 -16.82 -13.28 22.97
CA ALA A 255 -17.16 -13.76 21.64
C ALA A 255 -16.32 -14.98 21.21
N CYS A 256 -15.06 -15.06 21.67
CA CYS A 256 -14.16 -16.19 21.43
C CYS A 256 -14.27 -17.29 22.49
N GLN A 257 -15.14 -17.15 23.50
CA GLN A 257 -15.24 -18.04 24.67
C GLN A 257 -13.92 -18.15 25.46
N ALA A 258 -13.13 -17.07 25.49
CA ALA A 258 -11.91 -16.96 26.28
C ALA A 258 -12.20 -16.29 27.63
N ASP A 259 -11.38 -16.60 28.64
CA ASP A 259 -11.45 -15.95 29.95
C ASP A 259 -11.01 -14.47 29.85
N PRO A 260 -11.91 -13.51 30.15
CA PRO A 260 -11.57 -12.09 30.12
C PRO A 260 -10.47 -11.73 31.14
N GLU A 261 -10.38 -12.38 32.30
CA GLU A 261 -9.42 -12.01 33.35
C GLU A 261 -7.95 -12.21 32.91
N VAL A 262 -7.70 -13.23 32.07
CA VAL A 262 -6.36 -13.47 31.49
C VAL A 262 -6.01 -12.37 30.48
N LEU A 263 -6.95 -11.98 29.63
CA LEU A 263 -6.76 -10.91 28.65
C LEU A 263 -6.64 -9.54 29.32
N ARG A 264 -7.24 -9.35 30.50
CA ARG A 264 -7.12 -8.13 31.30
C ARG A 264 -5.69 -7.84 31.69
N LYS A 265 -5.00 -8.83 32.24
CA LYS A 265 -3.59 -8.70 32.64
C LYS A 265 -2.70 -8.35 31.45
N LEU A 266 -2.93 -8.99 30.30
CA LEU A 266 -2.21 -8.68 29.06
C LEU A 266 -2.52 -7.26 28.55
N TRP A 267 -3.79 -6.86 28.55
CA TRP A 267 -4.21 -5.53 28.13
C TRP A 267 -3.65 -4.43 29.05
N GLU A 268 -3.67 -4.63 30.36
CA GLU A 268 -3.08 -3.70 31.34
C GLU A 268 -1.58 -3.54 31.11
N THR A 269 -0.87 -4.64 30.82
CA THR A 269 0.56 -4.62 30.49
C THR A 269 0.82 -3.80 29.21
N GLU A 270 0.00 -3.96 28.17
CA GLU A 270 0.12 -3.18 26.93
C GLU A 270 -0.28 -1.70 27.11
N GLN A 271 -1.29 -1.41 27.94
CA GLN A 271 -1.70 -0.03 28.20
C GLN A 271 -0.69 0.77 29.02
N LEU A 272 0.02 0.12 29.95
CA LEU A 272 1.15 0.72 30.64
C LEU A 272 2.27 1.06 29.65
N ARG A 273 2.41 0.27 28.59
CA ARG A 273 3.36 0.52 27.51
C ARG A 273 2.94 1.72 26.66
N ASP A 274 1.70 1.76 26.18
CA ASP A 274 1.18 2.88 25.38
C ASP A 274 1.26 4.21 26.13
N LYS A 275 0.86 4.25 27.42
CA LYS A 275 0.95 5.46 28.26
C LYS A 275 2.39 5.93 28.48
N SER A 276 3.37 5.02 28.47
CA SER A 276 4.78 5.35 28.65
C SER A 276 5.49 5.76 27.36
N THR A 277 4.84 5.61 26.20
CA THR A 277 5.33 6.09 24.90
C THR A 277 4.92 7.51 24.57
N ALA A 278 4.04 8.12 25.39
CA ALA A 278 4.01 9.57 25.49
C ALA A 278 5.44 9.98 25.82
N THR A 279 6.05 10.73 24.90
CA THR A 279 7.44 11.16 24.98
C THR A 279 7.78 11.55 26.41
N PRO A 280 8.92 11.08 26.97
CA PRO A 280 9.50 11.75 28.12
C PRO A 280 9.95 13.13 27.60
N THR A 281 9.01 14.04 27.45
CA THR A 281 9.26 15.44 27.22
C THR A 281 9.92 15.91 28.50
N ASP A 282 11.21 16.20 28.42
CA ASP A 282 11.94 17.09 29.32
C ASP A 282 11.86 16.84 30.82
N THR A 283 11.60 15.60 31.26
CA THR A 283 12.05 15.18 32.60
C THR A 283 13.55 14.90 32.57
N SER A 284 14.29 15.94 32.15
CA SER A 284 15.59 16.38 32.59
C SER A 284 16.48 15.28 33.18
N LEU A 285 17.35 14.75 32.32
CA LEU A 285 18.71 14.38 32.74
C LEU A 285 19.40 15.51 33.54
N ALA A 286 18.91 16.76 33.43
CA ALA A 286 19.34 17.92 34.20
C ALA A 286 18.80 18.01 35.65
N LEU A 287 17.90 17.13 36.10
CA LEU A 287 17.35 17.14 37.48
C LEU A 287 17.82 15.96 38.34
N LEU A 288 18.74 15.13 37.84
CA LEU A 288 19.42 14.16 38.70
C LEU A 288 20.33 14.94 39.66
N PRO A 289 20.20 14.78 40.99
CA PRO A 289 21.02 15.49 41.96
C PRO A 289 22.51 15.27 41.68
N SER A 290 23.25 16.34 41.43
CA SER A 290 24.69 16.30 41.10
C SER A 290 25.60 15.72 42.20
N ASP A 291 25.05 15.38 43.36
CA ASP A 291 25.82 15.12 44.58
C ASP A 291 26.00 13.63 44.92
N THR A 292 25.53 12.70 44.07
CA THR A 292 25.79 11.26 44.26
C THR A 292 26.73 10.73 43.19
N HIS A 293 28.02 10.61 43.57
CA HIS A 293 29.07 9.73 43.04
C HIS A 293 28.89 9.13 41.63
N GLU A 294 29.69 9.61 40.67
CA GLU A 294 30.27 8.89 39.53
C GLU A 294 29.42 7.77 38.89
N VAL A 295 28.14 8.02 38.61
CA VAL A 295 27.41 7.13 37.70
C VAL A 295 28.00 7.35 36.31
N THR A 296 28.78 6.39 35.83
CA THR A 296 29.41 6.47 34.51
C THR A 296 28.31 6.56 33.45
N SER A 297 28.46 7.42 32.43
CA SER A 297 27.48 7.53 31.34
C SER A 297 27.12 6.18 30.70
N THR A 298 28.05 5.22 30.73
CA THR A 298 27.84 3.82 30.33
C THR A 298 26.79 3.13 31.19
N ASP A 299 26.76 3.34 32.50
CA ASP A 299 25.80 2.72 33.41
C ASP A 299 24.39 3.26 33.14
N LEU A 300 24.26 4.54 32.81
CA LEU A 300 22.99 5.15 32.40
C LEU A 300 22.49 4.56 31.09
N LEU A 301 23.36 4.41 30.09
CA LEU A 301 23.02 3.76 28.82
C LEU A 301 22.56 2.32 29.05
N MET A 302 23.31 1.55 29.84
CA MET A 302 23.00 0.15 30.13
C MET A 302 21.70 0.00 30.92
N LYS A 303 21.46 0.86 31.91
CA LYS A 303 20.19 0.89 32.66
C LYS A 303 19.01 1.27 31.77
N ALA A 304 19.19 2.23 30.86
CA ALA A 304 18.18 2.59 29.87
C ALA A 304 17.90 1.43 28.91
N LEU A 305 18.93 0.71 28.44
CA LEU A 305 18.79 -0.44 27.56
C LEU A 305 18.08 -1.60 28.26
N HIS A 306 18.48 -1.92 29.48
CA HIS A 306 17.80 -2.93 30.29
C HIS A 306 16.33 -2.57 30.51
N THR A 307 16.04 -1.30 30.83
CA THR A 307 14.67 -0.81 30.97
C THR A 307 13.89 -0.96 29.66
N GLN A 308 14.50 -0.66 28.51
CA GLN A 308 13.88 -0.83 27.21
C GLN A 308 13.66 -2.31 26.87
N HIS A 309 14.58 -3.19 27.23
CA HIS A 309 14.45 -4.64 27.06
C HIS A 309 13.31 -5.20 27.92
N VAL A 310 13.21 -4.77 29.18
CA VAL A 310 12.08 -5.10 30.07
C VAL A 310 10.76 -4.56 29.51
N ARG A 311 10.74 -3.34 28.97
CA ARG A 311 9.56 -2.75 28.30
C ARG A 311 9.18 -3.47 27.02
N ALA A 312 10.14 -4.02 26.29
CA ALA A 312 9.90 -4.94 25.18
C ALA A 312 9.39 -6.31 25.64
N GLY A 313 9.33 -6.50 26.96
CA GLY A 313 8.89 -7.67 27.71
C GLY A 313 9.87 -8.83 27.64
N GLN A 314 11.15 -8.50 27.67
CA GLN A 314 12.27 -9.43 27.80
C GLN A 314 12.28 -10.50 26.69
N PRO A 315 12.26 -10.11 25.41
CA PRO A 315 12.40 -11.08 24.33
C PRO A 315 13.74 -11.82 24.45
N THR A 316 13.76 -13.14 24.32
CA THR A 316 14.99 -13.94 24.37
C THR A 316 16.01 -13.49 23.31
N ASP A 317 17.30 -13.64 23.58
CA ASP A 317 18.40 -13.28 22.66
C ASP A 317 18.17 -13.80 21.22
N LEU A 318 17.71 -15.04 21.10
CA LEU A 318 17.40 -15.69 19.82
C LEU A 318 16.24 -15.00 19.08
N ALA A 319 15.20 -14.58 19.81
CA ALA A 319 14.06 -13.87 19.22
C ALA A 319 14.48 -12.49 18.68
N ILE A 320 15.36 -11.80 19.40
CA ILE A 320 15.95 -10.53 18.94
C ILE A 320 16.80 -10.76 17.68
N ALA A 321 17.63 -11.81 17.67
CA ALA A 321 18.45 -12.17 16.50
C ALA A 321 17.59 -12.45 15.26
N VAL A 322 16.53 -13.26 15.40
CA VAL A 322 15.58 -13.56 14.31
C VAL A 322 14.86 -12.29 13.84
N ALA A 323 14.38 -11.45 14.76
CA ALA A 323 13.70 -10.20 14.42
C ALA A 323 14.61 -9.18 13.74
N SER A 324 15.91 -9.20 14.06
CA SER A 324 16.95 -8.40 13.39
C SER A 324 17.38 -8.93 12.02
N GLN A 325 16.75 -10.01 11.52
CA GLN A 325 17.18 -10.74 10.32
C GLN A 325 18.62 -11.23 10.42
N TRP A 326 19.03 -11.70 11.61
CA TRP A 326 20.38 -12.17 11.92
C TRP A 326 21.50 -11.14 11.74
N ARG A 327 21.17 -9.84 11.64
CA ARG A 327 22.18 -8.77 11.71
C ARG A 327 22.85 -8.72 13.10
N LEU A 328 22.11 -9.08 14.14
CA LEU A 328 22.65 -9.27 15.50
C LEU A 328 22.71 -10.76 15.82
N HIS A 329 23.90 -11.27 16.12
CA HIS A 329 24.08 -12.65 16.59
C HIS A 329 23.58 -12.79 18.05
N PRO A 330 23.00 -13.93 18.47
CA PRO A 330 22.47 -14.09 19.84
C PRO A 330 23.50 -13.79 20.95
N GLU A 331 24.75 -14.21 20.78
CA GLU A 331 25.83 -13.91 21.73
C GLU A 331 26.14 -12.41 21.81
N LYS A 332 26.08 -11.72 20.66
CA LYS A 332 26.27 -10.28 20.60
C LYS A 332 25.13 -9.55 21.30
N VAL A 333 23.89 -9.99 21.10
CA VAL A 333 22.72 -9.46 21.82
C VAL A 333 22.87 -9.64 23.33
N ARG A 334 23.33 -10.81 23.78
CA ARG A 334 23.60 -11.08 25.19
C ARG A 334 24.64 -10.13 25.75
N ASN A 335 25.79 -10.02 25.11
CA ASN A 335 26.88 -9.11 25.53
C ASN A 335 26.40 -7.64 25.59
N LEU A 336 25.54 -7.24 24.64
CA LEU A 336 24.94 -5.90 24.60
C LEU A 336 23.92 -5.64 25.71
N LEU A 337 23.19 -6.65 26.16
CA LEU A 337 22.20 -6.51 27.23
C LEU A 337 22.84 -6.64 28.62
N GLU A 338 23.90 -7.45 28.75
CA GLU A 338 24.68 -7.62 29.97
C GLU A 338 25.66 -6.45 30.20
N GLY A 339 25.98 -5.69 29.15
CA GLY A 339 26.87 -4.52 29.24
C GLY A 339 28.34 -4.88 29.30
N THR A 340 28.72 -6.06 28.82
CA THR A 340 30.12 -6.53 28.83
C THR A 340 31.00 -5.78 27.82
N SER A 341 30.39 -5.16 26.80
CA SER A 341 31.08 -4.41 25.76
C SER A 341 30.24 -3.23 25.28
N LEU A 342 30.87 -2.07 25.04
CA LEU A 342 30.19 -0.93 24.42
C LEU A 342 29.80 -1.28 22.97
N PRO A 343 28.51 -1.21 22.58
CA PRO A 343 28.08 -1.43 21.20
C PRO A 343 28.69 -0.44 20.21
N ASP A 344 28.89 -0.88 18.97
CA ASP A 344 28.86 0.03 17.83
C ASP A 344 27.45 0.61 17.66
N TRP A 345 27.37 1.84 17.13
CA TRP A 345 26.11 2.55 16.96
C TRP A 345 25.14 1.80 16.03
N ASP A 346 25.62 1.17 14.95
CA ASP A 346 24.73 0.43 14.01
C ASP A 346 24.10 -0.80 14.69
N ASP A 347 24.85 -1.48 15.56
CA ASP A 347 24.34 -2.61 16.35
C ASP A 347 23.28 -2.15 17.36
N LEU A 348 23.58 -1.06 18.08
CA LEU A 348 22.66 -0.46 19.04
C LEU A 348 21.39 0.03 18.35
N GLN A 349 21.51 0.69 17.20
CA GLN A 349 20.38 1.15 16.41
C GLN A 349 19.52 -0.02 15.93
N THR A 350 20.15 -1.11 15.48
CA THR A 350 19.44 -2.33 15.06
C THR A 350 18.70 -2.96 16.26
N LEU A 351 19.35 -3.06 17.41
CA LEU A 351 18.75 -3.56 18.64
C LEU A 351 17.56 -2.70 19.06
N LEU A 352 17.71 -1.36 19.05
CA LEU A 352 16.64 -0.43 19.39
C LEU A 352 15.48 -0.46 18.40
N HIS A 353 15.75 -0.71 17.11
CA HIS A 353 14.68 -0.88 16.12
C HIS A 353 13.84 -2.13 16.38
N VAL A 354 14.47 -3.20 16.89
CA VAL A 354 13.81 -4.46 17.31
C VAL A 354 13.12 -4.33 18.66
N LEU A 355 13.67 -3.55 19.59
CA LEU A 355 13.09 -3.33 20.94
C LEU A 355 12.10 -2.16 21.00
N GLY A 356 12.02 -1.33 19.95
CA GLY A 356 11.09 -0.22 19.83
C GLY A 356 11.52 1.01 20.61
N GLY A 357 12.84 1.19 20.76
CA GLY A 357 13.43 2.31 21.47
C GLY A 357 13.51 3.57 20.60
N SER A 358 13.48 4.74 21.24
CA SER A 358 13.72 6.02 20.57
C SER A 358 15.19 6.15 20.18
N ILE A 359 15.49 6.06 18.89
CA ILE A 359 16.86 6.14 18.36
C ILE A 359 17.54 7.44 18.80
N LYS A 360 16.82 8.58 18.79
CA LYS A 360 17.40 9.89 19.17
C LYS A 360 17.83 9.94 20.64
N TYR A 361 17.00 9.41 21.54
CA TYR A 361 17.28 9.40 22.97
C TYR A 361 18.52 8.56 23.30
N PHE A 362 18.59 7.34 22.76
CA PHE A 362 19.71 6.45 22.99
C PHE A 362 20.99 6.91 22.28
N LYS A 363 20.89 7.66 21.17
CA LYS A 363 22.05 8.25 20.51
C LYS A 363 22.77 9.23 21.42
N ALA A 364 22.03 10.12 22.07
CA ALA A 364 22.62 11.08 23.01
C ALA A 364 23.29 10.39 24.19
N LEU A 365 22.67 9.34 24.75
CA LEU A 365 23.27 8.54 25.83
C LEU A 365 24.52 7.79 25.36
N TRP A 366 24.50 7.24 24.15
CA TRP A 366 25.64 6.55 23.57
C TRP A 366 26.79 7.51 23.25
N GLU A 367 26.52 8.69 22.68
CA GLU A 367 27.53 9.72 22.43
C GLU A 367 28.16 10.24 23.73
N ALA A 368 27.39 10.33 24.82
CA ALA A 368 27.89 10.70 26.15
C ALA A 368 28.69 9.59 26.86
N ALA A 369 28.45 8.33 26.49
CA ALA A 369 29.12 7.15 27.04
C ALA A 369 30.32 6.67 26.22
N ALA A 370 30.32 6.97 24.92
CA ALA A 370 31.45 6.74 24.05
C ALA A 370 32.64 7.52 24.65
N PRO A 371 33.75 6.84 25.00
CA PRO A 371 34.92 7.55 25.46
C PRO A 371 35.26 8.54 24.35
N ASN A 372 35.24 9.84 24.67
CA ASN A 372 35.78 10.89 23.82
C ASN A 372 37.19 10.42 23.49
N THR A 373 37.33 9.74 22.34
CA THR A 373 38.61 9.21 21.92
C THR A 373 39.42 10.47 21.71
N PRO A 374 40.40 10.78 22.57
CA PRO A 374 41.10 12.03 22.47
C PRO A 374 41.67 12.07 21.07
N GLN A 375 41.12 12.98 20.27
CA GLN A 375 41.48 13.16 18.88
C GLN A 375 43.01 13.23 18.87
N PRO A 376 43.71 12.30 18.20
CA PRO A 376 45.15 12.18 18.32
C PRO A 376 45.76 13.55 18.04
N ALA A 377 46.42 14.10 19.06
CA ALA A 377 47.00 15.43 19.01
C ALA A 377 47.81 15.54 17.72
N ALA A 378 47.49 16.56 16.91
CA ALA A 378 48.20 16.83 15.67
C ALA A 378 49.71 16.75 15.92
N PRO A 379 50.49 16.04 15.09
CA PRO A 379 51.92 15.89 15.30
C PRO A 379 52.54 17.29 15.38
N ALA A 380 53.16 17.58 16.53
CA ALA A 380 53.86 18.83 16.76
C ALA A 380 54.93 19.01 15.67
N ILE A 381 54.78 20.07 14.89
CA ILE A 381 55.80 20.53 13.94
C ILE A 381 57.06 20.87 14.76
N PRO A 382 58.22 20.23 14.53
CA PRO A 382 59.44 20.60 15.23
C PRO A 382 59.92 21.98 14.75
N PRO A 383 60.44 22.84 15.64
CA PRO A 383 60.92 24.16 15.27
C PRO A 383 62.22 24.08 14.46
N ALA A 384 62.26 24.87 13.39
CA ALA A 384 63.45 25.14 12.60
C ALA A 384 64.57 25.68 13.49
N SER A 385 65.77 25.09 13.37
CA SER A 385 67.02 25.74 13.74
C SER A 385 68.02 25.55 12.62
N ALA A 386 68.53 26.70 12.18
CA ALA A 386 69.42 26.90 11.08
C ALA A 386 70.88 26.64 11.45
N THR A 387 71.70 26.56 10.40
CA THR A 387 73.15 26.83 10.31
C THR A 387 74.08 25.65 10.62
N ALA A 388 74.71 25.09 9.57
CA ALA A 388 76.14 25.33 9.28
C ALA A 388 76.75 24.28 8.31
N VAL A 389 77.34 24.80 7.22
CA VAL A 389 78.68 24.45 6.69
C VAL A 389 78.88 23.07 6.03
N ALA A 390 79.03 23.11 4.70
CA ALA A 390 79.85 22.19 3.88
C ALA A 390 81.35 22.55 4.06
N PRO A 391 82.36 21.67 3.81
CA PRO A 391 82.54 21.04 2.50
C PRO A 391 83.19 19.62 2.45
N ASP A 392 83.13 19.04 1.25
CA ASP A 392 84.03 18.09 0.56
C ASP A 392 84.56 16.83 1.26
N THR A 393 84.25 15.63 0.71
CA THR A 393 85.15 14.85 -0.17
C THR A 393 84.59 13.46 -0.53
N GLU A 394 84.77 13.10 -1.81
CA GLU A 394 85.10 11.78 -2.37
C GLU A 394 84.08 10.61 -2.42
N ALA A 395 83.57 10.43 -3.64
CA ALA A 395 83.71 9.23 -4.48
C ALA A 395 83.61 7.84 -3.83
N TYR A 396 82.57 7.07 -4.18
CA TYR A 396 82.76 5.75 -4.80
C TYR A 396 81.55 5.36 -5.65
N ASP A 397 81.85 5.03 -6.90
CA ASP A 397 81.04 4.31 -7.87
C ASP A 397 80.64 2.94 -7.33
N THR A 398 79.36 2.55 -7.44
CA THR A 398 78.97 1.19 -7.83
C THR A 398 77.49 1.09 -8.19
N ALA A 399 77.24 0.89 -9.48
CA ALA A 399 76.01 0.31 -10.02
C ALA A 399 75.78 -1.13 -9.50
N VAL A 400 74.51 -1.60 -9.55
CA VAL A 400 73.97 -3.02 -9.59
C VAL A 400 72.57 -3.05 -8.90
N PRO A 401 71.60 -3.94 -9.27
CA PRO A 401 70.36 -3.52 -9.92
C PRO A 401 69.09 -3.86 -9.11
N ARG A 402 67.92 -3.47 -9.65
CA ARG A 402 66.59 -3.93 -9.24
C ARG A 402 66.55 -5.47 -9.16
N ARG A 403 66.43 -6.02 -7.95
CA ARG A 403 66.04 -7.42 -7.72
C ARG A 403 64.51 -7.54 -7.78
N LEU A 404 64.05 -8.23 -8.82
CA LEU A 404 62.76 -8.89 -8.89
C LEU A 404 62.67 -9.95 -7.78
N ARG A 405 61.52 -10.00 -7.12
CA ARG A 405 61.16 -11.00 -6.11
C ARG A 405 60.68 -12.27 -6.84
N PRO A 406 61.12 -13.48 -6.45
CA PRO A 406 60.74 -14.71 -7.17
C PRO A 406 59.30 -15.12 -6.86
N LEU A 407 58.57 -15.56 -7.89
CA LEU A 407 57.35 -16.37 -7.76
C LEU A 407 57.70 -17.76 -7.19
N PRO A 408 56.87 -18.34 -6.29
CA PRO A 408 56.97 -19.75 -5.93
C PRO A 408 56.36 -20.65 -7.02
N PRO A 409 56.83 -21.91 -7.14
CA PRO A 409 56.40 -22.84 -8.19
C PRO A 409 54.98 -23.38 -7.95
N GLU A 410 54.17 -23.36 -9.01
CA GLU A 410 52.98 -24.19 -9.18
C GLU A 410 53.42 -25.65 -9.25
N ASP A 411 53.08 -26.44 -8.25
CA ASP A 411 52.77 -27.87 -8.38
C ASP A 411 52.38 -28.43 -7.00
N SER A 412 51.08 -28.32 -6.67
CA SER A 412 50.45 -29.08 -5.58
C SER A 412 48.94 -29.20 -5.87
N PRO A 413 48.38 -30.42 -5.89
CA PRO A 413 46.95 -30.62 -6.17
C PRO A 413 46.09 -30.08 -5.01
N PRO A 414 44.91 -29.49 -5.29
CA PRO A 414 44.07 -28.91 -4.25
C PRO A 414 43.50 -29.99 -3.31
N PRO A 415 43.32 -29.68 -2.01
CA PRO A 415 42.69 -30.59 -1.07
C PRO A 415 41.20 -30.77 -1.40
N ALA A 416 40.75 -32.02 -1.30
CA ALA A 416 39.35 -32.41 -1.45
C ALA A 416 38.50 -31.79 -0.33
N TRP A 417 37.87 -30.65 -0.61
CA TRP A 417 36.80 -30.13 0.22
C TRP A 417 35.52 -30.92 -0.06
N GLY A 418 35.00 -31.51 1.01
CA GLY A 418 33.86 -32.42 1.00
C GLY A 418 32.59 -31.81 0.44
N ARG A 419 31.79 -32.68 -0.17
CA ARG A 419 30.40 -32.43 -0.59
C ARG A 419 29.60 -31.81 0.56
N ILE A 420 29.10 -30.61 0.33
CA ILE A 420 27.96 -30.06 1.07
C ILE A 420 26.76 -30.99 0.80
N PRO A 421 26.06 -31.55 1.80
CA PRO A 421 24.85 -32.31 1.55
C PRO A 421 23.79 -31.38 0.95
N ALA A 422 23.25 -31.77 -0.21
CA ALA A 422 22.15 -31.08 -0.85
C ALA A 422 20.97 -30.97 0.13
N VAL A 423 20.67 -29.74 0.53
CA VAL A 423 19.40 -29.41 1.18
C VAL A 423 18.30 -29.74 0.16
N PRO A 424 17.24 -30.49 0.52
CA PRO A 424 16.16 -30.78 -0.40
C PRO A 424 15.46 -29.47 -0.76
N ALA A 425 15.71 -28.99 -1.97
CA ALA A 425 14.98 -27.88 -2.56
C ALA A 425 13.51 -28.30 -2.71
N ASP A 426 12.62 -27.56 -2.05
CA ASP A 426 11.18 -27.69 -2.23
C ASP A 426 10.82 -27.30 -3.68
N PRO A 427 10.27 -28.22 -4.50
CA PRO A 427 10.03 -27.98 -5.94
C PRO A 427 8.96 -26.92 -6.24
N THR A 428 8.39 -26.27 -5.22
CA THR A 428 7.39 -25.20 -5.39
C THR A 428 7.96 -23.78 -5.43
N THR A 429 9.26 -23.59 -5.19
CA THR A 429 9.87 -22.25 -5.02
C THR A 429 10.98 -21.95 -6.04
N LEU A 430 10.82 -22.39 -7.29
CA LEU A 430 11.69 -21.97 -8.38
C LEU A 430 11.17 -20.66 -8.98
N GLY A 431 11.78 -19.55 -8.55
CA GLY A 431 11.90 -18.36 -9.38
C GLY A 431 12.68 -18.70 -10.66
N TRP A 432 12.42 -17.95 -11.72
CA TRP A 432 12.96 -18.13 -13.06
C TRP A 432 14.51 -18.13 -13.07
N HIS A 433 15.14 -19.28 -12.83
CA HIS A 433 16.54 -19.52 -13.19
C HIS A 433 16.53 -20.36 -14.46
N LEU A 434 16.54 -19.68 -15.61
CA LEU A 434 16.55 -20.29 -16.94
C LEU A 434 17.86 -19.97 -17.66
N THR A 435 18.35 -20.95 -18.42
CA THR A 435 19.59 -20.94 -19.21
C THR A 435 19.57 -19.89 -20.33
N GLU A 436 20.75 -19.33 -20.67
CA GLU A 436 20.97 -17.91 -20.96
C GLU A 436 20.48 -17.29 -22.29
N GLU A 437 20.09 -18.02 -23.34
CA GLU A 437 20.00 -17.34 -24.67
C GLU A 437 18.63 -17.35 -25.40
N GLN A 438 17.76 -18.35 -25.20
CA GLN A 438 16.43 -18.38 -25.84
C GLN A 438 15.25 -17.70 -25.10
N PRO A 439 15.22 -17.56 -23.76
CA PRO A 439 14.00 -17.13 -23.07
C PRO A 439 13.75 -15.62 -23.09
N VAL A 440 14.78 -14.80 -23.34
CA VAL A 440 14.67 -13.33 -23.34
C VAL A 440 13.77 -12.84 -24.47
N LEU A 441 13.91 -13.44 -25.67
CA LEU A 441 13.10 -13.08 -26.83
C LEU A 441 11.61 -13.40 -26.63
N ALA A 442 11.30 -14.55 -26.02
CA ALA A 442 9.91 -14.94 -25.74
C ALA A 442 9.27 -14.08 -24.63
N GLU A 443 10.04 -13.58 -23.67
CA GLU A 443 9.57 -12.64 -22.65
C GLU A 443 9.25 -11.26 -23.26
N GLU A 444 10.13 -10.75 -24.12
CA GLU A 444 9.92 -9.48 -24.84
C GLU A 444 8.71 -9.57 -25.79
N GLU A 445 8.57 -10.67 -26.53
CA GLU A 445 7.42 -10.93 -27.39
C GLU A 445 6.12 -11.01 -26.57
N LEU A 446 6.15 -11.69 -25.42
CA LEU A 446 5.01 -11.75 -24.50
C LEU A 446 4.61 -10.35 -24.01
N LEU A 447 5.58 -9.50 -23.63
CA LEU A 447 5.30 -8.15 -23.17
C LEU A 447 4.69 -7.27 -24.27
N LEU A 448 5.17 -7.38 -25.51
CA LEU A 448 4.61 -6.67 -26.66
C LEU A 448 3.16 -7.10 -26.92
N VAL A 449 2.89 -8.40 -26.99
CA VAL A 449 1.53 -8.93 -27.21
C VAL A 449 0.57 -8.52 -26.09
N LEU A 450 1.04 -8.49 -24.83
CA LEU A 450 0.23 -8.02 -23.70
C LEU A 450 -0.02 -6.52 -23.71
N HIS A 451 0.91 -5.72 -24.23
CA HIS A 451 0.72 -4.29 -24.41
C HIS A 451 -0.37 -4.02 -25.46
N ASP A 452 -0.31 -4.68 -26.61
CA ASP A 452 -1.29 -4.53 -27.69
C ASP A 452 -2.69 -4.97 -27.23
N ALA A 453 -2.79 -6.11 -26.54
CA ALA A 453 -4.05 -6.58 -25.96
C ALA A 453 -4.65 -5.57 -24.96
N LYS A 454 -3.79 -4.89 -24.19
CA LYS A 454 -4.22 -3.87 -23.22
C LYS A 454 -4.77 -2.62 -23.91
N GLU A 455 -4.08 -2.09 -24.91
CA GLU A 455 -4.53 -0.93 -25.69
C GLU A 455 -5.87 -1.22 -26.39
N GLN A 456 -6.00 -2.41 -27.00
CA GLN A 456 -7.25 -2.86 -27.61
C GLN A 456 -8.39 -2.97 -26.59
N LEU A 457 -8.14 -3.55 -25.40
CA LEU A 457 -9.14 -3.59 -24.32
C LEU A 457 -9.59 -2.20 -23.88
N GLN A 458 -8.66 -1.24 -23.81
CA GLN A 458 -8.98 0.14 -23.47
C GLN A 458 -9.83 0.81 -24.56
N HIS A 459 -9.52 0.59 -25.84
CA HIS A 459 -10.35 1.08 -26.95
C HIS A 459 -11.75 0.47 -26.93
N ILE A 460 -11.88 -0.83 -26.67
CA ILE A 460 -13.20 -1.48 -26.50
C ILE A 460 -13.94 -0.88 -25.30
N CYS A 461 -13.25 -0.55 -24.19
CA CYS A 461 -13.89 0.11 -23.05
C CYS A 461 -14.49 1.46 -23.43
N ASN A 462 -13.70 2.29 -24.11
CA ASN A 462 -14.14 3.62 -24.54
C ASN A 462 -15.30 3.52 -25.54
N LEU A 463 -15.28 2.54 -26.45
CA LEU A 463 -16.36 2.30 -27.41
C LEU A 463 -17.67 1.86 -26.73
N MET A 464 -17.57 1.08 -25.64
CA MET A 464 -18.73 0.54 -24.92
C MET A 464 -19.29 1.48 -23.84
N GLU A 465 -18.52 2.46 -23.37
CA GLU A 465 -18.91 3.37 -22.29
C GLU A 465 -20.23 4.13 -22.57
N PRO A 466 -20.49 4.67 -23.78
CA PRO A 466 -21.77 5.31 -24.10
C PRO A 466 -22.97 4.36 -24.04
N SER A 467 -22.75 3.05 -24.17
CA SER A 467 -23.77 2.01 -24.15
C SER A 467 -23.84 1.24 -22.84
N ALA A 468 -23.14 1.69 -21.79
CA ALA A 468 -23.02 0.96 -20.52
C ALA A 468 -24.37 0.65 -19.86
N ASP A 469 -25.35 1.56 -19.99
CA ASP A 469 -26.70 1.38 -19.43
C ASP A 469 -27.50 0.26 -20.11
N GLN A 470 -27.17 -0.05 -21.37
CA GLN A 470 -27.90 -1.05 -22.17
C GLN A 470 -27.36 -2.47 -21.96
N LEU A 471 -26.13 -2.60 -21.46
CA LEU A 471 -25.46 -3.87 -21.20
C LEU A 471 -25.08 -4.01 -19.72
N PRO A 472 -26.04 -4.24 -18.82
CA PRO A 472 -25.75 -4.36 -17.39
C PRO A 472 -24.77 -5.52 -17.14
N GLY A 473 -23.58 -5.16 -16.66
CA GLY A 473 -22.51 -6.11 -16.31
C GLY A 473 -21.44 -6.33 -17.39
N SER A 474 -21.60 -5.84 -18.63
CA SER A 474 -20.56 -5.99 -19.65
C SER A 474 -19.38 -5.05 -19.44
N LEU A 475 -19.62 -3.77 -19.09
CA LEU A 475 -18.54 -2.81 -18.81
C LEU A 475 -17.67 -3.24 -17.59
N PRO A 476 -18.24 -3.67 -16.44
CA PRO A 476 -17.45 -4.20 -15.34
C PRO A 476 -16.60 -5.43 -15.70
N ARG A 477 -17.13 -6.32 -16.57
CA ARG A 477 -16.37 -7.50 -17.04
C ARG A 477 -15.22 -7.11 -17.95
N LEU A 478 -15.40 -6.08 -18.78
CA LEU A 478 -14.35 -5.58 -19.65
C LEU A 478 -13.25 -4.89 -18.85
N GLN A 479 -13.63 -4.08 -17.85
CA GLN A 479 -12.70 -3.52 -16.88
C GLN A 479 -11.94 -4.60 -16.11
N GLN A 480 -12.62 -5.69 -15.73
CA GLN A 480 -11.98 -6.84 -15.10
C GLN A 480 -10.96 -7.52 -16.02
N ALA A 481 -11.28 -7.72 -17.30
CA ALA A 481 -10.34 -8.24 -18.28
C ALA A 481 -9.10 -7.34 -18.42
N HIS A 482 -9.30 -6.02 -18.52
CA HIS A 482 -8.21 -5.04 -18.56
C HIS A 482 -7.32 -5.08 -17.31
N VAL A 483 -7.91 -5.24 -16.11
CA VAL A 483 -7.15 -5.42 -14.87
C VAL A 483 -6.32 -6.71 -14.90
N HIS A 484 -6.87 -7.83 -15.37
CA HIS A 484 -6.13 -9.09 -15.47
C HIS A 484 -4.93 -8.98 -16.42
N VAL A 485 -5.11 -8.38 -17.59
CA VAL A 485 -4.02 -8.16 -18.58
C VAL A 485 -2.97 -7.19 -18.02
N SER A 486 -3.39 -6.12 -17.35
CA SER A 486 -2.47 -5.16 -16.72
C SER A 486 -1.65 -5.79 -15.58
N GLN A 487 -2.27 -6.62 -14.74
CA GLN A 487 -1.57 -7.37 -13.70
C GLN A 487 -0.56 -8.35 -14.28
N LEU A 488 -0.94 -9.03 -15.36
CA LEU A 488 -0.05 -9.96 -16.06
C LEU A 488 1.17 -9.25 -16.63
N ALA A 489 0.97 -8.11 -17.33
CA ALA A 489 2.04 -7.31 -17.89
C ALA A 489 3.00 -6.77 -16.81
N SER A 490 2.46 -6.31 -15.66
CA SER A 490 3.28 -5.86 -14.53
C SER A 490 4.15 -7.00 -13.97
N ARG A 491 3.58 -8.18 -13.78
CA ARG A 491 4.28 -9.34 -13.23
C ARG A 491 5.30 -9.95 -14.19
N ALA A 492 5.00 -9.93 -15.50
CA ALA A 492 5.96 -10.30 -16.53
C ALA A 492 7.16 -9.33 -16.47
N LYS A 493 6.91 -8.01 -16.43
CA LYS A 493 7.97 -6.99 -16.33
C LYS A 493 8.84 -7.12 -15.06
N GLU A 494 8.24 -7.55 -13.95
CA GLU A 494 8.95 -7.77 -12.68
C GLU A 494 9.66 -9.13 -12.62
N ARG A 495 9.53 -9.99 -13.64
CA ARG A 495 10.01 -11.38 -13.65
C ARG A 495 9.48 -12.23 -12.47
N THR A 496 8.31 -11.85 -11.94
CA THR A 496 7.64 -12.53 -10.81
C THR A 496 6.47 -13.40 -11.25
N LEU A 497 6.25 -13.53 -12.56
CA LEU A 497 5.09 -14.24 -13.08
C LEU A 497 5.23 -15.75 -12.87
N TYR A 498 4.45 -16.33 -11.96
CA TYR A 498 4.31 -17.79 -11.95
C TYR A 498 3.44 -18.22 -13.13
N ALA A 499 3.96 -19.10 -13.99
CA ALA A 499 3.29 -19.47 -15.24
C ALA A 499 1.86 -20.04 -15.05
N LYS A 500 1.61 -20.82 -13.98
CA LYS A 500 0.26 -21.28 -13.63
C LYS A 500 -0.70 -20.12 -13.33
N GLU A 501 -0.21 -19.07 -12.69
CA GLU A 501 -1.01 -17.90 -12.37
C GLU A 501 -1.22 -17.01 -13.60
N GLY A 502 -0.20 -16.88 -14.44
CA GLY A 502 -0.31 -16.17 -15.71
C GLY A 502 -1.37 -16.78 -16.64
N ILE A 503 -1.37 -18.11 -16.80
CA ILE A 503 -2.39 -18.83 -17.57
C ILE A 503 -3.79 -18.63 -16.98
N LYS A 504 -3.93 -18.61 -15.64
CA LYS A 504 -5.22 -18.34 -14.99
C LYS A 504 -5.73 -16.93 -15.30
N LEU A 505 -4.87 -15.91 -15.26
CA LEU A 505 -5.23 -14.53 -15.59
C LEU A 505 -5.67 -14.39 -17.06
N LEU A 506 -4.91 -14.98 -17.99
CA LEU A 506 -5.23 -15.00 -19.42
C LEU A 506 -6.57 -15.69 -19.70
N ASN A 507 -6.83 -16.84 -19.07
CA ASN A 507 -8.13 -17.52 -19.18
C ASN A 507 -9.27 -16.68 -18.60
N GLY A 508 -9.02 -15.97 -17.50
CA GLY A 508 -9.99 -15.04 -16.92
C GLY A 508 -10.34 -13.90 -17.87
N ALA A 509 -9.34 -13.29 -18.51
CA ALA A 509 -9.54 -12.23 -19.50
C ALA A 509 -10.30 -12.73 -20.74
N GLY A 510 -9.88 -13.88 -21.30
CA GLY A 510 -10.55 -14.51 -22.44
C GLY A 510 -12.02 -14.86 -22.16
N ASN A 511 -12.31 -15.39 -20.97
CA ASN A 511 -13.70 -15.69 -20.57
C ASN A 511 -14.56 -14.44 -20.47
N CYS A 512 -14.02 -13.32 -19.96
CA CYS A 512 -14.74 -12.05 -19.90
C CYS A 512 -15.06 -11.54 -21.31
N LEU A 513 -14.09 -11.57 -22.23
CA LEU A 513 -14.30 -11.16 -23.62
C LEU A 513 -15.30 -12.05 -24.35
N PHE A 514 -15.27 -13.37 -24.16
CA PHE A 514 -16.24 -14.28 -24.76
C PHE A 514 -17.68 -13.98 -24.31
N GLN A 515 -17.86 -13.68 -23.01
CA GLN A 515 -19.16 -13.29 -22.48
C GLN A 515 -19.65 -11.95 -23.06
N ILE A 516 -18.74 -10.99 -23.25
CA ILE A 516 -19.06 -9.70 -23.85
C ILE A 516 -19.48 -9.87 -25.31
N ARG A 517 -18.74 -10.62 -26.13
CA ARG A 517 -19.11 -10.96 -27.52
C ARG A 517 -20.51 -11.59 -27.58
N THR A 518 -20.78 -12.53 -26.68
CA THR A 518 -22.09 -13.19 -26.59
C THR A 518 -23.21 -12.21 -26.24
N ALA A 519 -22.95 -11.28 -25.32
CA ALA A 519 -23.92 -10.25 -24.92
C ALA A 519 -24.19 -9.25 -26.05
N VAL A 520 -23.14 -8.75 -26.70
CA VAL A 520 -23.22 -7.82 -27.85
C VAL A 520 -24.02 -8.44 -28.99
N ASN A 521 -23.74 -9.70 -29.35
CA ASN A 521 -24.45 -10.41 -30.41
C ASN A 521 -25.93 -10.67 -30.08
N ARG A 522 -26.28 -10.85 -28.80
CA ARG A 522 -27.66 -11.12 -28.37
C ARG A 522 -28.51 -9.86 -28.25
N GLN A 523 -27.94 -8.75 -27.76
CA GLN A 523 -28.73 -7.60 -27.33
C GLN A 523 -28.85 -6.48 -28.37
N ARG A 524 -28.29 -6.63 -29.59
CA ARG A 524 -28.28 -5.59 -30.64
C ARG A 524 -27.96 -4.19 -30.07
N VAL A 525 -26.94 -4.16 -29.21
CA VAL A 525 -26.64 -3.03 -28.32
C VAL A 525 -26.20 -1.80 -29.11
N PHE A 526 -25.39 -2.06 -30.13
CA PHE A 526 -24.93 -1.05 -31.04
C PHE A 526 -26.06 -0.66 -31.97
N ARG A 527 -26.39 0.64 -31.94
CA ARG A 527 -27.47 1.19 -32.77
C ARG A 527 -27.03 1.37 -34.21
N LYS A 528 -25.73 1.57 -34.41
CA LYS A 528 -25.12 1.78 -35.73
C LYS A 528 -24.30 0.55 -36.13
N ARG A 529 -24.40 0.18 -37.41
CA ARG A 529 -23.57 -0.89 -38.00
C ARG A 529 -22.08 -0.62 -37.84
N GLU A 530 -21.68 0.64 -37.97
CA GLU A 530 -20.29 1.11 -37.79
C GLU A 530 -19.73 0.78 -36.40
N GLU A 531 -20.53 0.88 -35.33
CA GLU A 531 -20.10 0.54 -33.98
C GLU A 531 -19.90 -0.97 -33.80
N VAL A 532 -20.73 -1.79 -34.46
CA VAL A 532 -20.55 -3.25 -34.49
C VAL A 532 -19.27 -3.62 -35.23
N ASP A 533 -19.01 -2.96 -36.36
CA ASP A 533 -17.83 -3.22 -37.18
C ASP A 533 -16.55 -2.74 -36.47
N ALA A 534 -16.59 -1.59 -35.80
CA ALA A 534 -15.52 -1.09 -34.93
C ALA A 534 -15.28 -2.00 -33.72
N PHE A 535 -16.33 -2.51 -33.09
CA PHE A 535 -16.19 -3.49 -32.01
C PHE A 535 -15.53 -4.76 -32.53
N ARG A 536 -15.96 -5.28 -33.70
CA ARG A 536 -15.41 -6.50 -34.28
C ARG A 536 -13.94 -6.33 -34.70
N SER A 537 -13.58 -5.18 -35.27
CA SER A 537 -12.20 -4.89 -35.71
C SER A 537 -11.22 -4.79 -34.55
N LEU A 538 -11.67 -4.38 -33.35
CA LEU A 538 -10.86 -4.37 -32.13
C LEU A 538 -10.88 -5.71 -31.38
N TYR A 539 -12.03 -6.38 -31.39
CA TYR A 539 -12.26 -7.59 -30.60
C TYR A 539 -11.48 -8.80 -31.12
N GLU A 540 -11.49 -9.07 -32.43
CA GLU A 540 -10.83 -10.27 -32.97
C GLU A 540 -9.29 -10.22 -32.76
N PRO A 541 -8.60 -9.09 -33.08
CA PRO A 541 -7.17 -8.96 -32.76
C PRO A 541 -6.85 -9.11 -31.28
N CYS A 542 -7.73 -8.62 -30.40
CA CYS A 542 -7.55 -8.76 -28.95
C CYS A 542 -7.63 -10.21 -28.48
N ILE A 543 -8.54 -11.00 -29.05
CA ILE A 543 -8.62 -12.43 -28.76
C ILE A 543 -7.41 -13.19 -29.29
N ASP A 544 -6.93 -12.85 -30.48
CA ASP A 544 -5.75 -13.47 -31.06
C ASP A 544 -4.49 -13.13 -30.25
N ASN A 545 -4.29 -11.86 -29.86
CA ASN A 545 -3.22 -11.46 -28.96
C ASN A 545 -3.28 -12.20 -27.61
N LEU A 546 -4.46 -12.38 -27.01
CA LEU A 546 -4.58 -13.15 -25.77
C LEU A 546 -4.30 -14.64 -25.96
N ARG A 547 -4.55 -15.19 -27.16
CA ARG A 547 -4.22 -16.58 -27.51
C ARG A 547 -2.71 -16.73 -27.71
N ASP A 548 -2.07 -15.78 -28.35
CA ASP A 548 -0.63 -15.77 -28.60
C ASP A 548 0.14 -15.57 -27.29
N ALA A 549 -0.29 -14.63 -26.45
CA ALA A 549 0.25 -14.47 -25.10
C ALA A 549 0.12 -15.76 -24.26
N ARG A 550 -0.96 -16.52 -24.44
CA ARG A 550 -1.13 -17.81 -23.78
C ARG A 550 -0.18 -18.87 -24.34
N ALA A 551 0.05 -18.90 -25.65
CA ALA A 551 1.00 -19.81 -26.27
C ALA A 551 2.44 -19.52 -25.81
N LEU A 552 2.84 -18.25 -25.81
CA LEU A 552 4.14 -17.78 -25.31
C LEU A 552 4.30 -18.11 -23.81
N ALA A 553 3.31 -17.79 -22.98
CA ALA A 553 3.33 -18.15 -21.56
C ALA A 553 3.41 -19.67 -21.31
N ALA A 554 2.90 -20.50 -22.22
CA ALA A 554 3.00 -21.95 -22.14
C ALA A 554 4.37 -22.48 -22.60
N GLN A 555 5.00 -21.84 -23.58
CA GLN A 555 6.38 -22.17 -23.99
C GLN A 555 7.39 -21.87 -22.88
N LEU A 556 7.11 -20.83 -22.10
CA LEU A 556 7.93 -20.44 -20.95
C LEU A 556 7.78 -21.39 -19.72
N LEU A 557 6.90 -22.40 -19.75
CA LEU A 557 6.78 -23.39 -18.68
C LEU A 557 7.90 -24.44 -18.77
N PRO A 558 8.55 -24.82 -17.65
CA PRO A 558 9.48 -25.95 -17.60
C PRO A 558 8.83 -27.24 -18.12
N SER A 559 9.56 -28.00 -18.95
CA SER A 559 9.11 -29.24 -19.60
C SER A 559 8.58 -30.31 -18.62
N GLU A 560 9.08 -30.32 -17.39
CA GLU A 560 8.59 -31.20 -16.30
C GLU A 560 7.14 -30.90 -15.89
N GLN A 561 6.64 -29.67 -16.06
CA GLN A 561 5.24 -29.34 -15.81
C GLN A 561 4.33 -29.59 -17.01
N GLN A 562 4.88 -29.64 -18.23
CA GLN A 562 4.09 -29.88 -19.44
C GLN A 562 3.60 -31.34 -19.53
N SER A 563 4.39 -32.29 -19.03
CA SER A 563 4.13 -33.73 -19.07
C SER A 563 3.08 -34.23 -18.05
N GLY A 564 2.76 -33.42 -17.02
CA GLY A 564 1.72 -33.74 -16.04
C GLY A 564 0.28 -33.62 -16.59
N THR A 565 0.08 -32.86 -17.68
CA THR A 565 -1.25 -32.56 -18.23
C THR A 565 -1.73 -33.57 -19.28
N THR A 566 -0.84 -34.34 -19.89
CA THR A 566 -1.18 -35.29 -20.98
C THR A 566 -1.36 -36.73 -20.51
N ARG A 567 -1.03 -37.08 -19.25
CA ARG A 567 -1.02 -38.48 -18.77
C ARG A 567 -2.38 -39.03 -18.30
N ASN A 568 -3.48 -38.28 -18.42
CA ASN A 568 -4.82 -38.71 -17.98
C ASN A 568 -5.85 -38.90 -19.11
N ARG A 569 -5.39 -39.29 -20.30
CA ARG A 569 -6.24 -39.95 -21.31
C ARG A 569 -5.77 -41.40 -21.45
N GLN A 570 -6.40 -42.29 -20.70
CA GLN A 570 -6.34 -43.73 -20.97
C GLN A 570 -6.81 -43.99 -22.42
N PRO A 571 -6.10 -44.82 -23.20
CA PRO A 571 -6.64 -45.33 -24.46
C PRO A 571 -7.73 -46.35 -24.13
N ASN A 572 -8.97 -46.09 -24.59
CA ASN A 572 -10.01 -47.10 -24.62
C ASN A 572 -9.56 -48.26 -25.50
N SER A 573 -9.43 -49.44 -24.89
CA SER A 573 -9.12 -50.70 -25.56
C SER A 573 -10.32 -51.19 -26.39
N PRO A 574 -10.11 -51.82 -27.57
CA PRO A 574 -11.17 -52.17 -28.50
C PRO A 574 -11.66 -53.60 -28.25
N HIS A 575 -12.73 -53.76 -27.48
CA HIS A 575 -13.54 -54.99 -27.49
C HIS A 575 -15.02 -54.66 -27.53
N ASN A 576 -15.55 -54.47 -28.74
CA ASN A 576 -16.82 -55.04 -29.17
C ASN A 576 -17.14 -54.61 -30.61
N ARG A 577 -16.83 -55.49 -31.56
CA ARG A 577 -17.43 -55.51 -32.89
C ARG A 577 -17.65 -56.97 -33.26
N LEU A 578 -18.89 -57.42 -33.20
CA LEU A 578 -19.46 -58.46 -34.05
C LEU A 578 -21.00 -58.33 -33.98
N HIS A 579 -21.65 -58.45 -35.15
CA HIS A 579 -23.08 -58.33 -35.46
C HIS A 579 -23.68 -56.92 -35.64
N ARG A 580 -23.69 -56.41 -36.88
CA ARG A 580 -24.77 -56.68 -37.87
C ARG A 580 -24.48 -55.99 -39.20
N LEU A 581 -24.73 -56.74 -40.26
CA LEU A 581 -24.71 -56.36 -41.66
C LEU A 581 -25.99 -55.60 -42.06
N GLY A 582 -25.86 -54.79 -43.13
CA GLY A 582 -26.92 -54.29 -44.00
C GLY A 582 -27.28 -52.83 -43.72
N THR A 583 -27.50 -51.94 -44.69
CA THR A 583 -27.64 -52.03 -46.15
C THR A 583 -27.86 -50.59 -46.63
N HIS A 584 -27.30 -50.19 -47.78
CA HIS A 584 -27.74 -49.07 -48.66
C HIS A 584 -27.76 -47.63 -48.06
N ALA A 585 -27.58 -46.51 -48.77
CA ALA A 585 -27.24 -46.16 -50.15
C ALA A 585 -26.85 -44.65 -50.16
N HIS A 586 -26.33 -44.22 -51.31
CA HIS A 586 -26.01 -42.85 -51.77
C HIS A 586 -26.60 -41.64 -51.05
N SER A 587 -25.79 -40.58 -50.90
CA SER A 587 -26.08 -39.28 -51.55
C SER A 587 -24.93 -38.28 -51.35
N THR A 588 -24.13 -38.09 -52.38
CA THR A 588 -23.35 -36.87 -52.63
C THR A 588 -24.29 -35.68 -52.80
N ARG A 589 -24.09 -34.60 -52.02
CA ARG A 589 -24.55 -33.25 -52.41
C ARG A 589 -23.58 -32.17 -51.93
N GLN A 590 -23.24 -31.32 -52.89
CA GLN A 590 -22.39 -30.14 -52.87
C GLN A 590 -22.82 -29.04 -51.86
N PRO A 591 -21.92 -28.07 -51.58
CA PRO A 591 -22.17 -26.97 -50.66
C PRO A 591 -23.06 -25.90 -51.30
N HIS A 592 -24.12 -25.49 -50.58
CA HIS A 592 -24.96 -24.37 -50.97
C HIS A 592 -24.47 -23.06 -50.35
N ALA A 593 -24.50 -22.05 -51.21
CA ALA A 593 -24.05 -20.69 -51.06
C ALA A 593 -24.73 -19.86 -49.96
N LEU A 594 -23.95 -18.86 -49.51
CA LEU A 594 -24.32 -17.48 -49.16
C LEU A 594 -25.84 -17.18 -49.13
N ARG A 595 -26.34 -16.85 -47.93
CA ARG A 595 -27.55 -16.05 -47.77
C ARG A 595 -27.19 -14.72 -47.12
N GLU A 596 -27.33 -13.69 -47.94
CA GLU A 596 -27.41 -12.28 -47.61
C GLU A 596 -28.50 -12.04 -46.55
N TRP A 597 -28.24 -11.11 -45.64
CA TRP A 597 -29.24 -10.55 -44.72
C TRP A 597 -29.84 -9.28 -45.34
N PRO A 598 -31.16 -9.06 -45.22
CA PRO A 598 -31.79 -7.87 -45.79
C PRO A 598 -31.51 -6.65 -44.91
N GLU A 599 -31.25 -5.52 -45.58
CA GLU A 599 -31.18 -4.19 -45.00
C GLU A 599 -32.55 -3.76 -44.46
N LEU A 600 -32.59 -3.37 -43.18
CA LEU A 600 -33.52 -2.42 -42.58
C LEU A 600 -32.82 -1.71 -41.40
#